data_AF-A0AAD1REJ5-F1
#
_entry.id   AF-A0AAD1REJ5-F1
#
_cell.length_a   1.000
_cell.length_b   1.000
_cell.length_c   1.000
_cell.angle_alpha   90.00
_cell.angle_beta   90.00
_cell.angle_gamma   90.00
#
_symmetry.space_group_name_H-M   'P 1'
#
loop_
_entity.id
_entity.type
_entity.pdbx_description
1 polymer ?
#
loop_
_entity_poly.entity_id
_entity_poly.type
_entity_poly.pdbx_seq_one_letter_code
_entity_poly.pdbx_strand_id
1 'polypeptide(L)'
;MDISSHFFEKQTTARKEEVKRKRAILERIIETIKLIGKRGLSYRATAEAAYTLDNEKLDHGNFLEILLLLSKFDPLLKNHFDTVIKKSKKQHQSAASSKGRGGFVTLITKTTVNNIICVISALLKKGIAQEIRDAGMFSIQLDTTQDINVSDQCSIIIRYVTDVVHERLVAVENCTSTPGKALCELVCNVLESMEIEVTNCVGNSTDGASNMQGQYNGFSTWLSNKAPGRIHVWCYAHVLNL
;
A
#
# COMPACT_ATOMS: atom_id res chain seq x y z
N MET A 1 18.89 29.57 -41.43
CA MET A 1 18.26 28.74 -40.38
C MET A 1 19.37 28.23 -39.47
N ASP A 2 19.27 28.54 -38.18
CA ASP A 2 20.34 28.31 -37.21
C ASP A 2 20.37 26.83 -36.77
N ILE A 3 21.49 26.15 -36.98
CA ILE A 3 21.68 24.72 -36.69
C ILE A 3 21.38 24.44 -35.20
N SER A 4 21.74 25.36 -34.32
CA SER A 4 21.52 25.25 -32.87
C SER A 4 20.03 25.15 -32.51
N SER A 5 19.18 25.96 -33.15
CA SER A 5 17.72 25.95 -32.96
C SER A 5 17.07 24.62 -33.37
N HIS A 6 17.55 24.03 -34.46
CA HIS A 6 17.03 22.76 -34.97
C HIS A 6 17.45 21.55 -34.09
N PHE A 7 18.66 21.57 -33.53
CA PHE A 7 19.09 20.56 -32.55
C PHE A 7 18.28 20.65 -31.25
N PHE A 8 17.98 21.86 -30.77
CA PHE A 8 17.19 22.07 -29.56
C PHE A 8 15.72 21.62 -29.72
N GLU A 9 15.10 21.89 -30.87
CA GLU A 9 13.76 21.39 -31.20
C GLU A 9 13.71 19.86 -31.28
N LYS A 10 14.69 19.24 -31.95
CA LYS A 10 14.81 17.77 -32.03
C LYS A 10 14.97 17.13 -30.65
N GLN A 11 15.81 17.70 -29.80
CA GLN A 11 16.04 17.20 -28.44
C GLN A 11 14.78 17.35 -27.57
N THR A 12 14.08 18.48 -27.66
CA THR A 12 12.84 18.73 -26.93
C THR A 12 11.74 17.76 -27.35
N THR A 13 11.62 17.49 -28.65
CA THR A 13 10.65 16.56 -29.20
C THR A 13 10.94 15.12 -28.76
N ALA A 14 12.21 14.68 -28.83
CA ALA A 14 12.61 13.35 -28.35
C ALA A 14 12.32 13.16 -26.86
N ARG A 15 12.56 14.18 -26.03
CA ARG A 15 12.23 14.14 -24.60
C ARG A 15 10.73 14.02 -24.36
N LYS A 16 9.90 14.76 -25.11
CA LYS A 16 8.43 14.69 -24.99
C LYS A 16 7.92 13.29 -25.32
N GLU A 17 8.42 12.68 -26.40
CA GLU A 17 8.06 11.30 -26.77
C GLU A 17 8.52 10.28 -25.72
N GLU A 18 9.72 10.45 -25.15
CA GLU A 18 10.19 9.58 -24.06
C GLU A 18 9.30 9.67 -22.82
N VAL A 19 8.88 10.88 -22.42
CA VAL A 19 7.95 11.08 -21.31
C VAL A 19 6.61 10.44 -21.59
N LYS A 20 6.07 10.61 -22.80
CA LYS A 20 4.80 9.99 -23.22
C LYS A 20 4.89 8.46 -23.15
N ARG A 21 5.97 7.88 -23.67
CA ARG A 21 6.23 6.44 -23.59
C ARG A 21 6.33 5.95 -22.15
N LYS A 22 7.08 6.65 -21.29
CA LYS A 22 7.22 6.30 -19.87
C LYS A 22 5.90 6.37 -19.10
N ARG A 23 5.06 7.37 -19.38
CA ARG A 23 3.71 7.48 -18.81
C ARG A 23 2.82 6.31 -19.22
N ALA A 24 2.84 5.93 -20.49
CA ALA A 24 2.10 4.77 -20.97
C ALA A 24 2.57 3.46 -20.31
N ILE A 25 3.87 3.28 -20.08
CA ILE A 25 4.39 2.12 -19.33
C ILE A 25 3.92 2.16 -17.88
N LEU A 26 4.01 3.33 -17.23
CA LEU A 26 3.60 3.51 -15.84
C LEU A 26 2.11 3.21 -15.64
N GLU A 27 1.26 3.57 -16.59
CA GLU A 27 -0.17 3.26 -16.57
C GLU A 27 -0.44 1.75 -16.48
N ARG A 28 0.25 0.94 -17.30
CA ARG A 28 0.16 -0.54 -17.24
C ARG A 28 0.64 -1.08 -15.89
N ILE A 29 1.70 -0.50 -15.34
CA ILE A 29 2.22 -0.87 -14.01
C ILE A 29 1.18 -0.57 -12.92
N ILE A 30 0.56 0.61 -12.96
CA ILE A 30 -0.48 1.00 -12.00
C ILE A 30 -1.70 0.07 -12.11
N GLU A 31 -2.17 -0.24 -13.31
CA GLU A 31 -3.30 -1.15 -13.50
C GLU A 31 -3.00 -2.57 -13.02
N THR A 32 -1.78 -3.09 -13.26
CA THR A 32 -1.35 -4.37 -12.70
C THR A 32 -1.32 -4.35 -11.17
N ILE A 33 -0.83 -3.28 -10.56
CA ILE A 33 -0.84 -3.13 -9.10
C ILE A 33 -2.28 -3.13 -8.57
N LYS A 34 -3.18 -2.36 -9.18
CA LYS A 34 -4.61 -2.33 -8.81
C LYS A 34 -5.26 -3.71 -8.95
N LEU A 35 -4.95 -4.45 -10.01
CA LEU A 35 -5.46 -5.80 -10.23
C LEU A 35 -5.03 -6.76 -9.11
N ILE A 36 -3.73 -6.80 -8.81
CA ILE A 36 -3.18 -7.66 -7.76
C ILE A 36 -3.80 -7.32 -6.40
N GLY A 37 -3.88 -6.02 -6.08
CA GLY A 37 -4.53 -5.54 -4.85
C GLY A 37 -6.00 -5.92 -4.77
N LYS A 38 -6.78 -5.71 -5.84
CA LYS A 38 -8.20 -6.08 -5.92
C LYS A 38 -8.44 -7.58 -5.74
N ARG A 39 -7.49 -8.42 -6.16
CA ARG A 39 -7.59 -9.87 -6.09
C ARG A 39 -6.98 -10.46 -4.81
N GLY A 40 -6.34 -9.65 -3.96
CA GLY A 40 -5.65 -10.13 -2.76
C GLY A 40 -4.46 -11.04 -3.07
N LEU A 41 -3.81 -10.87 -4.22
CA LEU A 41 -2.66 -11.68 -4.63
C LEU A 41 -1.35 -11.13 -4.04
N SER A 42 -0.39 -12.02 -3.78
CA SER A 42 0.97 -11.61 -3.38
C SER A 42 1.67 -10.89 -4.55
N TYR A 43 2.52 -9.90 -4.29
CA TYR A 43 3.21 -9.18 -5.37
C TYR A 43 4.51 -9.84 -5.81
N ARG A 44 5.23 -10.45 -4.87
CA ARG A 44 6.67 -10.74 -4.94
C ARG A 44 6.93 -12.24 -4.89
N ALA A 45 8.09 -12.63 -5.42
CA ALA A 45 8.68 -13.96 -5.26
C ALA A 45 10.20 -13.84 -5.08
N THR A 46 10.91 -14.95 -5.18
CA THR A 46 12.35 -15.03 -4.91
C THR A 46 13.20 -14.38 -6.00
N ALA A 47 12.82 -14.49 -7.28
CA ALA A 47 13.65 -14.04 -8.40
C ALA A 47 13.13 -12.74 -9.04
N GLU A 48 13.52 -11.57 -8.53
CA GLU A 48 13.07 -10.27 -9.08
C GLU A 48 14.15 -9.51 -9.87
N ALA A 49 15.29 -10.14 -10.14
CA ALA A 49 16.38 -9.48 -10.84
C ALA A 49 16.04 -9.25 -12.32
N ALA A 50 16.22 -8.02 -12.80
CA ALA A 50 15.89 -7.68 -14.19
C ALA A 50 16.64 -8.52 -15.24
N TYR A 51 17.86 -8.99 -14.95
CA TYR A 51 18.64 -9.84 -15.85
C TYR A 51 18.16 -11.30 -15.90
N THR A 52 17.25 -11.71 -15.02
CA THR A 52 16.68 -13.07 -14.99
C THR A 52 15.27 -13.16 -15.56
N LEU A 53 14.64 -12.05 -15.96
CA LEU A 53 13.23 -12.00 -16.38
C LEU A 53 12.92 -12.78 -17.67
N ASP A 54 13.94 -13.23 -18.41
CA ASP A 54 13.77 -14.11 -19.56
C ASP A 54 13.98 -15.59 -19.23
N ASN A 55 14.10 -15.94 -17.94
CA ASN A 55 14.20 -17.31 -17.49
C ASN A 55 12.85 -17.81 -16.95
N GLU A 56 12.09 -18.47 -17.81
CA GLU A 56 10.75 -19.01 -17.51
C GLU A 56 10.72 -20.08 -16.40
N LYS A 57 11.87 -20.58 -15.95
CA LYS A 57 11.95 -21.55 -14.84
C LYS A 57 11.96 -20.90 -13.45
N LEU A 58 12.15 -19.58 -13.39
CA LEU A 58 12.21 -18.84 -12.14
C LEU A 58 10.84 -18.23 -11.82
N ASP A 59 10.49 -18.21 -10.54
CA ASP A 59 9.30 -17.50 -10.07
C ASP A 59 9.65 -16.02 -9.87
N HIS A 60 9.15 -15.17 -10.77
CA HIS A 60 9.29 -13.73 -10.69
C HIS A 60 8.19 -13.04 -9.86
N GLY A 61 7.20 -13.80 -9.38
CA GLY A 61 6.07 -13.32 -8.60
C GLY A 61 5.01 -12.64 -9.46
N ASN A 62 3.78 -12.56 -8.93
CA ASN A 62 2.60 -12.17 -9.71
C ASN A 62 2.76 -10.81 -10.42
N PHE A 63 3.44 -9.84 -9.79
CA PHE A 63 3.64 -8.52 -10.42
C PHE A 63 4.44 -8.60 -11.71
N LEU A 64 5.58 -9.28 -11.70
CA LEU A 64 6.44 -9.36 -12.87
C LEU A 64 5.86 -10.34 -13.89
N GLU A 65 5.29 -11.47 -13.46
CA GLU A 65 4.66 -12.45 -14.34
C GLU A 65 3.47 -11.87 -15.11
N ILE A 66 2.60 -11.09 -14.46
CA ILE A 66 1.48 -10.42 -15.15
C ILE A 66 2.01 -9.41 -16.16
N LEU A 67 3.04 -8.63 -15.83
CA LEU A 67 3.62 -7.69 -16.79
C LEU A 67 4.33 -8.38 -17.95
N LEU A 68 5.00 -9.51 -17.71
CA LEU A 68 5.62 -10.34 -18.75
C LEU A 68 4.54 -10.92 -19.67
N LEU A 69 3.42 -11.40 -19.12
CA LEU A 69 2.26 -11.84 -19.89
C LEU A 69 1.70 -10.71 -20.77
N LEU A 70 1.45 -9.53 -20.18
CA LEU A 70 0.98 -8.36 -20.93
C LEU A 70 1.95 -7.95 -22.04
N SER A 71 3.27 -8.09 -21.81
CA SER A 71 4.29 -7.77 -22.81
C SER A 71 4.22 -8.65 -24.06
N LYS A 72 3.60 -9.84 -24.00
CA LYS A 72 3.37 -10.68 -25.19
C LYS A 72 2.39 -10.04 -26.18
N PHE A 73 1.52 -9.17 -25.69
CA PHE A 73 0.45 -8.52 -26.48
C PHE A 73 0.64 -7.00 -26.60
N ASP A 74 1.59 -6.43 -25.85
CA ASP A 74 1.86 -5.00 -25.82
C ASP A 74 3.29 -4.69 -26.32
N PRO A 75 3.45 -4.22 -27.57
CA PRO A 75 4.77 -3.93 -28.14
C PRO A 75 5.57 -2.88 -27.36
N LEU A 76 4.89 -1.91 -26.73
CA LEU A 76 5.55 -0.85 -25.97
C LEU A 76 6.11 -1.41 -24.67
N LEU A 77 5.38 -2.29 -23.99
CA LEU A 77 5.84 -2.99 -22.80
C LEU A 77 6.93 -4.01 -23.15
N LYS A 78 6.79 -4.74 -24.27
CA LYS A 78 7.82 -5.67 -24.79
C LYS A 78 9.16 -4.98 -25.00
N ASN A 79 9.15 -3.88 -25.76
CA ASN A 79 10.35 -3.08 -26.02
C ASN A 79 11.00 -2.55 -24.73
N HIS A 80 10.17 -2.21 -23.74
CA HIS A 80 10.66 -1.79 -22.43
C HIS A 80 11.37 -2.94 -21.69
N PHE A 81 10.75 -4.12 -21.59
CA PHE A 81 11.36 -5.30 -20.97
C PHE A 81 12.65 -5.72 -21.67
N ASP A 82 12.66 -5.79 -23.00
CA ASP A 82 13.85 -6.18 -23.76
C ASP A 82 15.02 -5.21 -23.49
N THR A 83 14.72 -3.91 -23.40
CA THR A 83 15.71 -2.88 -23.04
C THR A 83 16.21 -3.06 -21.60
N VAL A 84 15.30 -3.31 -20.65
CA VAL A 84 15.61 -3.50 -19.23
C VAL A 84 16.49 -4.73 -19.02
N ILE A 85 16.12 -5.87 -19.60
CA ILE A 85 16.85 -7.15 -19.50
C ILE A 85 18.23 -7.00 -20.12
N LYS A 86 18.32 -6.48 -21.36
CA LYS A 86 19.60 -6.30 -22.06
C LYS A 86 20.57 -5.42 -21.28
N LYS A 87 20.10 -4.31 -20.72
CA LYS A 87 20.95 -3.41 -19.91
C LYS A 87 21.36 -4.07 -18.59
N SER A 88 20.42 -4.75 -17.93
CA SER A 88 20.70 -5.43 -16.67
C SER A 88 21.73 -6.56 -16.84
N LYS A 89 21.63 -7.36 -17.91
CA LYS A 89 22.63 -8.39 -18.26
C LYS A 89 24.01 -7.81 -18.50
N LYS A 90 24.10 -6.72 -19.28
CA LYS A 90 25.38 -6.03 -19.53
C LYS A 90 26.03 -5.58 -18.22
N GLN A 91 25.26 -4.95 -17.32
CA GLN A 91 25.76 -4.49 -16.03
C GLN A 91 26.20 -5.64 -15.12
N HIS A 92 25.45 -6.75 -15.13
CA HIS A 92 25.78 -7.93 -14.33
C HIS A 92 27.09 -8.60 -14.81
N GLN A 93 27.30 -8.63 -16.14
CA GLN A 93 28.51 -9.19 -16.75
C GLN A 93 29.73 -8.25 -16.63
N SER A 94 29.53 -6.93 -16.58
CA SER A 94 30.58 -5.92 -16.51
C SER A 94 31.03 -5.56 -15.08
N ALA A 95 30.80 -6.45 -14.10
CA ALA A 95 31.01 -6.20 -12.66
C ALA A 95 32.47 -5.89 -12.23
N ALA A 96 33.42 -5.77 -13.16
CA ALA A 96 34.80 -5.40 -12.88
C ALA A 96 35.07 -3.89 -12.76
N SER A 97 34.20 -2.97 -13.22
CA SER A 97 34.63 -1.55 -13.31
C SER A 97 33.59 -0.42 -13.29
N SER A 98 32.39 -0.56 -12.72
CA SER A 98 31.56 0.65 -12.50
C SER A 98 30.71 0.62 -11.22
N LYS A 99 31.16 1.36 -10.21
CA LYS A 99 30.39 1.75 -9.01
C LYS A 99 29.38 2.87 -9.30
N GLY A 100 28.77 2.87 -10.49
CA GLY A 100 27.75 3.86 -10.87
C GLY A 100 26.37 3.22 -10.88
N ARG A 101 25.46 3.66 -10.00
CA ARG A 101 24.01 3.45 -10.15
C ARG A 101 23.53 4.22 -11.39
N GLY A 102 23.88 3.75 -12.57
CA GLY A 102 23.70 4.49 -13.82
C GLY A 102 22.25 4.57 -14.27
N GLY A 103 21.59 5.69 -13.95
CA GLY A 103 20.64 6.46 -14.79
C GLY A 103 19.42 5.80 -15.43
N PHE A 104 19.20 4.49 -15.27
CA PHE A 104 18.14 3.77 -15.97
C PHE A 104 16.95 3.49 -15.05
N VAL A 105 15.87 4.23 -15.29
CA VAL A 105 14.59 4.04 -14.59
C VAL A 105 13.85 2.86 -15.22
N THR A 106 13.87 1.71 -14.55
CA THR A 106 13.18 0.50 -15.03
C THR A 106 11.66 0.55 -14.79
N LEU A 107 11.19 1.39 -13.86
CA LEU A 107 9.82 1.47 -13.34
C LEU A 107 9.28 0.20 -12.65
N ILE A 108 9.92 -0.94 -12.85
CA ILE A 108 9.51 -2.26 -12.31
C ILE A 108 10.30 -2.68 -11.07
N THR A 109 11.20 -1.84 -10.55
CA THR A 109 11.95 -2.17 -9.32
C THR A 109 11.03 -2.26 -8.11
N LYS A 110 11.44 -3.05 -7.10
CA LYS A 110 10.78 -3.12 -5.79
C LYS A 110 10.49 -1.73 -5.23
N THR A 111 11.49 -0.85 -5.22
CA THR A 111 11.37 0.52 -4.71
C THR A 111 10.32 1.34 -5.46
N THR A 112 10.34 1.32 -6.80
CA THR A 112 9.37 2.07 -7.60
C THR A 112 7.95 1.58 -7.36
N VAL A 113 7.76 0.26 -7.38
CA VAL A 113 6.44 -0.35 -7.18
C VAL A 113 5.93 -0.10 -5.77
N ASN A 114 6.76 -0.20 -4.74
CA ASN A 114 6.38 0.13 -3.37
C ASN A 114 5.96 1.61 -3.24
N ASN A 115 6.69 2.53 -3.87
CA ASN A 115 6.29 3.95 -3.88
C ASN A 115 4.92 4.16 -4.55
N ILE A 116 4.64 3.46 -5.66
CA ILE A 116 3.34 3.53 -6.32
C ILE A 116 2.24 2.97 -5.41
N ILE A 117 2.48 1.85 -4.73
CA ILE A 117 1.54 1.27 -3.75
C ILE A 117 1.26 2.27 -2.62
N CYS A 118 2.29 2.94 -2.09
CA CYS A 118 2.13 3.97 -1.06
C CYS A 118 1.27 5.15 -1.55
N VAL A 119 1.48 5.62 -2.79
CA VAL A 119 0.66 6.70 -3.38
C VAL A 119 -0.79 6.26 -3.55
N ILE A 120 -1.04 5.05 -4.06
CA ILE A 120 -2.40 4.50 -4.19
C ILE A 120 -3.06 4.41 -2.81
N SER A 121 -2.36 3.88 -1.80
CA SER A 121 -2.84 3.79 -0.42
C SER A 121 -3.20 5.16 0.14
N ALA A 122 -2.35 6.17 -0.02
CA ALA A 122 -2.62 7.53 0.44
C ALA A 122 -3.87 8.14 -0.22
N LEU A 123 -4.04 7.95 -1.53
CA LEU A 123 -5.22 8.43 -2.26
C LEU A 123 -6.51 7.73 -1.79
N LEU A 124 -6.46 6.41 -1.57
CA LEU A 124 -7.60 5.66 -1.04
C LEU A 124 -7.96 6.11 0.37
N LYS A 125 -6.97 6.25 1.26
CA LYS A 125 -7.18 6.73 2.63
C LYS A 125 -7.78 8.14 2.65
N LYS A 126 -7.33 9.03 1.75
CA LYS A 126 -7.91 10.37 1.62
C LYS A 126 -9.39 10.32 1.23
N GLY A 127 -9.77 9.46 0.30
CA GLY A 127 -11.16 9.26 -0.09
C GLY A 127 -12.01 8.73 1.07
N ILE A 128 -11.55 7.66 1.73
CA ILE A 128 -12.22 7.07 2.90
C ILE A 128 -12.37 8.10 4.03
N ALA A 129 -11.34 8.88 4.31
CA ALA A 129 -11.39 9.92 5.34
C ALA A 129 -12.42 11.01 5.02
N GLN A 130 -12.55 11.39 3.75
CA GLN A 130 -13.58 12.32 3.33
C GLN A 130 -14.97 11.73 3.55
N GLU A 131 -15.21 10.49 3.13
CA GLU A 131 -16.49 9.81 3.35
C GLU A 131 -16.86 9.71 4.84
N ILE A 132 -15.88 9.42 5.72
CA ILE A 132 -16.09 9.37 7.17
C ILE A 132 -16.47 10.74 7.73
N ARG A 133 -15.79 11.81 7.29
CA ARG A 133 -16.13 13.18 7.71
C ARG A 133 -17.52 13.58 7.24
N ASP A 134 -17.88 13.24 6.01
CA ASP A 134 -19.20 13.54 5.44
C ASP A 134 -20.32 12.78 6.17
N ALA A 135 -20.04 11.55 6.63
CA ALA A 135 -20.95 10.77 7.46
C ALA A 135 -21.14 11.35 8.88
N GLY A 136 -20.19 12.16 9.37
CA GLY A 136 -20.25 12.84 10.67
C GLY A 136 -20.05 11.96 11.91
N MET A 137 -20.39 10.67 11.85
CA MET A 137 -20.24 9.71 12.95
C MET A 137 -19.69 8.39 12.44
N PHE A 138 -18.87 7.74 13.27
CA PHE A 138 -18.30 6.43 12.95
C PHE A 138 -18.11 5.57 14.19
N SER A 139 -17.84 4.29 13.97
CA SER A 139 -17.42 3.34 15.00
C SER A 139 -16.13 2.64 14.59
N ILE A 140 -15.38 2.15 15.58
CA ILE A 140 -14.07 1.51 15.36
C ILE A 140 -14.17 0.03 15.73
N GLN A 141 -13.61 -0.85 14.93
CA GLN A 141 -13.37 -2.23 15.29
C GLN A 141 -11.85 -2.45 15.37
N LEU A 142 -11.39 -3.06 16.46
CA LEU A 142 -10.00 -3.46 16.62
C LEU A 142 -9.90 -4.97 16.75
N ASP A 143 -8.93 -5.51 16.04
CA ASP A 143 -8.53 -6.91 16.17
C ASP A 143 -7.02 -7.03 16.16
N THR A 144 -6.47 -7.77 17.12
CA THR A 144 -5.03 -7.98 17.28
C THR A 144 -4.68 -9.42 17.03
N THR A 145 -3.68 -9.65 16.19
CA THR A 145 -3.12 -10.98 15.92
C THR A 145 -1.62 -10.95 16.03
N GLN A 146 -1.03 -12.09 16.38
CA GLN A 146 0.42 -12.25 16.37
C GLN A 146 0.90 -12.69 14.98
N ASP A 147 1.94 -12.05 14.46
CA ASP A 147 2.55 -12.40 13.18
C ASP A 147 3.52 -13.59 13.31
N ILE A 148 4.06 -14.08 12.17
CA ILE A 148 5.01 -15.20 12.13
C ILE A 148 6.33 -14.93 12.87
N ASN A 149 6.64 -13.66 13.13
CA ASN A 149 7.81 -13.22 13.89
C ASN A 149 7.47 -12.90 15.34
N VAL A 150 6.32 -13.38 15.84
CA VAL A 150 5.89 -13.23 17.25
C VAL A 150 5.59 -11.75 17.60
N SER A 151 5.43 -10.89 16.59
CA SER A 151 5.11 -9.47 16.76
C SER A 151 3.60 -9.25 16.64
N ASP A 152 3.02 -8.53 17.58
CA ASP A 152 1.59 -8.22 17.54
C ASP A 152 1.29 -7.19 16.45
N GLN A 153 0.20 -7.40 15.72
CA GLN A 153 -0.33 -6.48 14.71
C GLN A 153 -1.78 -6.14 15.07
N CYS A 154 -2.11 -4.86 15.03
CA CYS A 154 -3.46 -4.35 15.24
C CYS A 154 -4.06 -3.90 13.92
N SER A 155 -5.17 -4.54 13.55
CA SER A 155 -6.03 -4.08 12.47
C SER A 155 -7.04 -3.06 13.00
N ILE A 156 -7.15 -1.93 12.29
CA ILE A 156 -8.05 -0.85 12.62
C ILE A 156 -9.07 -0.73 11.49
N ILE A 157 -10.32 -1.07 11.80
CA ILE A 157 -11.44 -0.98 10.88
C ILE A 157 -12.35 0.15 11.33
N ILE A 158 -12.75 1.01 10.41
CA ILE A 158 -13.77 2.05 10.66
C ILE A 158 -15.05 1.66 9.96
N ARG A 159 -16.15 1.73 10.71
CA ARG A 159 -17.51 1.55 10.21
C ARG A 159 -18.29 2.85 10.30
N TYR A 160 -18.83 3.30 9.18
CA TYR A 160 -19.62 4.53 9.05
C TYR A 160 -20.82 4.28 8.13
N VAL A 161 -21.78 5.20 8.14
CA VAL A 161 -23.04 5.07 7.40
C VAL A 161 -23.29 6.34 6.62
N THR A 162 -23.53 6.17 5.32
CA THR A 162 -24.08 7.21 4.44
C THR A 162 -25.55 6.86 4.17
N ASP A 163 -25.89 6.54 2.92
CA ASP A 163 -27.08 5.80 2.50
C ASP A 163 -26.96 4.29 2.76
N VAL A 164 -25.75 3.76 2.83
CA VAL A 164 -25.44 2.35 3.12
C VAL A 164 -24.37 2.23 4.20
N VAL A 165 -24.22 1.02 4.74
CA VAL A 165 -23.15 0.72 5.71
C VAL A 165 -21.84 0.52 4.97
N HIS A 166 -20.79 1.16 5.46
CA HIS A 166 -19.42 0.98 5.00
C HIS A 166 -18.53 0.46 6.12
N GLU A 167 -17.71 -0.54 5.82
CA GLU A 167 -16.61 -1.01 6.66
C GLU A 167 -15.32 -0.89 5.87
N ARG A 168 -14.29 -0.28 6.46
CA ARG A 168 -13.01 0.00 5.81
C ARG A 168 -11.86 -0.32 6.75
N LEU A 169 -10.97 -1.22 6.33
CA LEU A 169 -9.66 -1.38 6.94
C LEU A 169 -8.81 -0.15 6.61
N VAL A 170 -8.49 0.65 7.63
CA VAL A 170 -7.75 1.92 7.45
C VAL A 170 -6.27 1.80 7.79
N ALA A 171 -5.92 0.85 8.65
CA ALA A 171 -4.54 0.57 9.02
C ALA A 171 -4.36 -0.86 9.55
N VAL A 172 -3.14 -1.38 9.37
CA VAL A 172 -2.60 -2.55 10.06
C VAL A 172 -1.27 -2.11 10.60
N GLU A 173 -1.16 -1.96 11.91
CA GLU A 173 -0.01 -1.38 12.58
C GLU A 173 0.67 -2.40 13.49
N ASN A 174 2.00 -2.38 13.55
CA ASN A 174 2.73 -3.21 14.49
C ASN A 174 2.56 -2.65 15.91
N CYS A 175 2.08 -3.50 16.82
CA CYS A 175 1.95 -3.20 18.24
C CYS A 175 3.27 -3.53 18.94
N THR A 176 4.13 -2.53 19.11
CA THR A 176 5.31 -2.66 19.99
C THR A 176 4.93 -2.67 21.47
N SER A 177 3.71 -2.26 21.79
CA SER A 177 3.15 -2.20 23.15
C SER A 177 1.65 -2.46 23.08
N THR A 178 1.17 -3.40 23.89
CA THR A 178 -0.23 -3.86 23.93
C THR A 178 -1.11 -3.36 25.09
N PRO A 179 -0.65 -2.60 26.12
CA PRO A 179 -1.56 -2.00 27.09
C PRO A 179 -2.63 -1.16 26.42
N GLY A 180 -3.85 -1.14 26.97
CA GLY A 180 -4.99 -0.44 26.38
C GLY A 180 -4.74 1.04 26.06
N LYS A 181 -3.93 1.71 26.87
CA LYS A 181 -3.49 3.10 26.60
C LYS A 181 -2.70 3.22 25.30
N ALA A 182 -1.73 2.33 25.08
CA ALA A 182 -0.89 2.33 23.89
C ALA A 182 -1.72 2.04 22.63
N LEU A 183 -2.68 1.11 22.73
CA LEU A 183 -3.64 0.84 21.65
C LEU A 183 -4.52 2.06 21.34
N CYS A 184 -4.97 2.78 22.38
CA CYS A 184 -5.75 4.00 22.19
C CYS A 184 -4.92 5.10 21.51
N GLU A 185 -3.68 5.30 21.93
CA GLU A 185 -2.76 6.26 21.31
C GLU A 185 -2.47 5.88 19.85
N LEU A 186 -2.25 4.60 19.56
CA LEU A 186 -2.07 4.08 18.20
C LEU A 186 -3.26 4.43 17.30
N VAL A 187 -4.48 4.17 17.76
CA VAL A 187 -5.71 4.51 17.03
C VAL A 187 -5.85 6.01 16.82
N CYS A 188 -5.62 6.82 17.87
CA CYS A 188 -5.67 8.28 17.74
C CYS A 188 -4.67 8.80 16.71
N ASN A 189 -3.43 8.29 16.69
CA ASN A 189 -2.43 8.68 15.70
C ASN A 189 -2.87 8.35 14.27
N VAL A 190 -3.51 7.19 14.07
CA VAL A 190 -4.05 6.81 12.75
C VAL A 190 -5.18 7.75 12.34
N LEU A 191 -6.12 8.05 13.23
CA LEU A 191 -7.21 8.99 12.96
C LEU A 191 -6.70 10.40 12.66
N GLU A 192 -5.73 10.90 13.45
CA GLU A 192 -5.09 12.20 13.24
C GLU A 192 -4.37 12.26 11.89
N SER A 193 -3.66 11.20 11.49
CA SER A 193 -3.00 11.13 10.18
C SER A 193 -3.97 11.16 8.99
N MET A 194 -5.24 10.84 9.24
CA MET A 194 -6.33 10.87 8.26
C MET A 194 -7.21 12.12 8.40
N GLU A 195 -6.89 13.03 9.32
CA GLU A 195 -7.71 14.21 9.64
C GLU A 195 -9.15 13.81 10.03
N ILE A 196 -9.27 12.80 10.89
CA ILE A 196 -10.54 12.32 11.45
C ILE A 196 -10.57 12.65 12.95
N GLU A 197 -11.61 13.33 13.39
CA GLU A 197 -11.77 13.71 14.79
C GLU A 197 -12.27 12.52 15.63
N VAL A 198 -11.51 12.12 16.65
CA VAL A 198 -11.86 10.98 17.51
C VAL A 198 -13.16 11.17 18.29
N THR A 199 -13.55 12.42 18.56
CA THR A 199 -14.80 12.78 19.29
C THR A 199 -16.06 12.35 18.55
N ASN A 200 -15.99 12.18 17.22
CA ASN A 200 -17.07 11.67 16.38
C ASN A 200 -17.21 10.13 16.41
N CYS A 201 -16.36 9.45 17.18
CA CYS A 201 -16.45 8.02 17.41
C CYS A 201 -17.59 7.69 18.38
N VAL A 202 -18.65 7.05 17.88
CA VAL A 202 -19.88 6.74 18.64
C VAL A 202 -20.00 5.29 19.05
N GLY A 203 -19.05 4.46 18.64
CA GLY A 203 -18.95 3.11 19.18
C GLY A 203 -17.62 2.44 18.91
N ASN A 204 -17.35 1.38 19.66
CA ASN A 204 -16.19 0.54 19.42
C ASN A 204 -16.47 -0.94 19.63
N SER A 205 -15.76 -1.80 18.88
CA SER A 205 -15.85 -3.25 18.96
C SER A 205 -14.48 -3.87 19.09
N THR A 206 -14.30 -4.74 20.09
CA THR A 206 -13.03 -5.41 20.41
C THR A 206 -13.30 -6.80 21.03
N ASP A 207 -12.26 -7.61 21.20
CA ASP A 207 -12.33 -8.80 22.07
C ASP A 207 -12.44 -8.42 23.56
N GLY A 208 -12.51 -9.45 24.41
CA GLY A 208 -12.60 -9.32 25.86
C GLY A 208 -11.29 -9.36 26.63
N ALA A 209 -10.14 -9.24 25.97
CA ALA A 209 -8.86 -9.19 26.65
C ALA A 209 -8.81 -8.01 27.63
N SER A 210 -8.07 -8.15 28.73
CA SER A 210 -7.94 -7.10 29.75
C SER A 210 -7.37 -5.80 29.20
N ASN A 211 -6.47 -5.88 28.20
CA ASN A 211 -5.95 -4.73 27.50
C ASN A 211 -7.00 -4.01 26.63
N MET A 212 -8.06 -4.70 26.22
CA MET A 212 -9.16 -4.11 25.44
C MET A 212 -10.27 -3.57 26.35
N GLN A 213 -10.71 -4.37 27.33
CA GLN A 213 -11.92 -4.14 28.13
C GLN A 213 -11.69 -3.92 29.62
N GLY A 214 -10.43 -3.83 30.07
CA GLY A 214 -10.12 -3.59 31.47
C GLY A 214 -10.76 -2.29 31.98
N GLN A 215 -11.51 -2.36 33.07
CA GLN A 215 -12.31 -1.25 33.62
C GLN A 215 -11.54 0.07 33.76
N TYR A 216 -10.26 0.01 34.16
CA TYR A 216 -9.43 1.20 34.41
C TYR A 216 -8.40 1.48 33.30
N ASN A 217 -7.89 0.43 32.64
CA ASN A 217 -6.71 0.53 31.76
C ASN A 217 -6.91 -0.07 30.36
N GLY A 218 -8.12 -0.55 30.05
CA GLY A 218 -8.45 -1.10 28.74
C GLY A 218 -8.54 -0.03 27.65
N PHE A 219 -8.33 -0.42 26.40
CA PHE A 219 -8.51 0.44 25.22
C PHE A 219 -9.86 1.14 25.24
N SER A 220 -10.93 0.39 25.51
CA SER A 220 -12.27 0.94 25.64
C SER A 220 -12.29 2.02 26.71
N THR A 221 -11.75 1.80 27.91
CA THR A 221 -11.73 2.85 28.94
C THR A 221 -10.97 4.10 28.51
N TRP A 222 -9.86 3.98 27.77
CA TRP A 222 -9.12 5.16 27.29
C TRP A 222 -9.85 5.90 26.18
N LEU A 223 -10.45 5.18 25.25
CA LEU A 223 -11.33 5.76 24.24
C LEU A 223 -12.51 6.48 24.93
N SER A 224 -12.96 5.96 26.10
CA SER A 224 -13.69 6.66 27.20
C SER A 224 -13.70 8.14 27.13
N ASN A 225 -12.48 8.57 27.41
CA ASN A 225 -12.15 9.89 27.86
C ASN A 225 -11.96 10.81 26.66
N LYS A 226 -11.78 10.24 25.47
CA LYS A 226 -11.62 10.97 24.20
C LYS A 226 -12.95 11.15 23.47
N ALA A 227 -13.83 10.15 23.52
CA ALA A 227 -15.15 10.17 22.89
C ALA A 227 -16.23 9.71 23.89
N PRO A 228 -16.72 10.62 24.76
CA PRO A 228 -17.73 10.32 25.76
C PRO A 228 -19.05 9.85 25.13
N GLY A 229 -19.76 8.93 25.77
CA GLY A 229 -21.10 8.49 25.34
C GLY A 229 -21.13 7.44 24.22
N ARG A 230 -19.98 6.92 23.79
CA ARG A 230 -19.92 5.84 22.79
C ARG A 230 -20.43 4.51 23.36
N ILE A 231 -20.91 3.65 22.47
CA ILE A 231 -21.37 2.30 22.80
C ILE A 231 -20.27 1.27 22.52
N HIS A 232 -20.00 0.38 23.47
CA HIS A 232 -19.12 -0.76 23.24
C HIS A 232 -19.93 -2.00 22.82
N VAL A 233 -19.46 -2.71 21.80
CA VAL A 233 -20.00 -3.99 21.33
C VAL A 233 -18.92 -5.07 21.40
N TRP A 234 -19.22 -6.20 22.02
CA TRP A 234 -18.27 -7.31 22.11
C TRP A 234 -18.12 -8.02 20.77
N CYS A 235 -16.89 -8.43 20.45
CA CYS A 235 -16.64 -9.27 19.28
C CYS A 235 -17.26 -10.67 19.46
N TYR A 236 -18.38 -10.93 18.80
CA TYR A 236 -19.10 -12.20 18.89
C TYR A 236 -18.28 -13.41 18.44
N ALA A 237 -17.36 -13.23 17.48
CA ALA A 237 -16.49 -14.31 17.02
C ALA A 237 -15.60 -14.85 18.15
N HIS A 238 -15.13 -13.97 19.04
CA HIS A 238 -14.37 -14.36 20.22
C HIS A 238 -15.26 -14.96 21.31
N VAL A 239 -16.48 -14.44 21.50
CA VAL A 239 -17.43 -14.99 22.49
C VAL A 239 -17.83 -16.43 22.17
N LEU A 240 -17.94 -16.79 20.89
CA LEU A 240 -18.33 -18.14 20.47
C LEU A 240 -17.17 -19.15 20.47
N ASN A 241 -15.93 -18.68 20.61
CA ASN A 241 -14.71 -19.49 20.53
C ASN A 241 -13.91 -19.48 21.84
N LEU A 242 -14.51 -18.99 22.92
CA LEU A 242 -14.04 -19.04 24.31
C LEU A 242 -14.87 -20.06 25.09
#